data_AF-A0A2V8ELP5-F1
#
_entry.id   AF-A0A2V8ELP5-F1
#
_cell.length_a   1.000
_cell.length_b   1.000
_cell.length_c   1.000
_cell.angle_alpha   90.00
_cell.angle_beta   90.00
_cell.angle_gamma   90.00
#
_symmetry.space_group_name_H-M   'P 1'
#
loop_
_entity.id
_entity.type
_entity.pdbx_description
1 polymer ?
#
loop_
_entity_poly.entity_id
_entity_poly.type
_entity_poly.pdbx_seq_one_letter_code
_entity_poly.pdbx_strand_id
1 'polypeptide(L)'
;MYRSLDPTKIVETCRESRDSISQRFPESGLSRLASELLSVSEQAAGLSEWLSRPHLPLRAFAGLGILAELIIVVEVLLNLKMRPTFTSIAEFLQGS
;
A
#
# COMPACT_ATOMS: atom_id res chain seq x y z
N MET A 1 -3.90 -1.77 -13.60
CA MET A 1 -2.67 -1.69 -12.81
C MET A 1 -1.93 -0.41 -13.20
N TYR A 2 -2.24 0.72 -12.55
CA TYR A 2 -1.71 2.07 -12.89
C TYR A 2 -1.51 2.83 -11.58
N ARG A 3 -0.48 2.49 -10.78
CA ARG A 3 -0.15 3.26 -9.56
C ARG A 3 1.20 2.93 -8.93
N SER A 4 2.25 2.97 -9.74
CA SER A 4 3.58 3.25 -9.21
C SER A 4 4.15 4.36 -10.07
N LEU A 5 3.70 5.59 -9.78
CA LEU A 5 4.38 6.77 -10.27
C LEU A 5 5.67 6.83 -9.46
N ASP A 6 6.76 6.38 -10.08
CA ASP A 6 8.09 6.41 -9.52
C ASP A 6 8.46 7.89 -9.25
N PRO A 7 8.53 8.32 -7.98
CA PRO A 7 8.80 9.71 -7.63
C PRO A 7 10.15 10.18 -8.20
N THR A 8 11.10 9.25 -8.36
CA THR A 8 12.43 9.51 -8.90
C THR A 8 12.36 9.95 -10.36
N LYS A 9 11.50 9.32 -11.17
CA LYS A 9 11.32 9.67 -12.60
C LYS A 9 10.67 11.03 -12.81
N ILE A 10 9.82 11.46 -11.88
CA ILE A 10 9.18 12.79 -11.93
C ILE A 10 10.22 13.88 -11.68
N VAL A 11 11.07 13.69 -10.66
CA VAL A 11 12.15 14.62 -10.34
C VAL A 11 13.18 14.71 -11.46
N GLU A 12 13.52 13.58 -12.10
CA GLU A 12 14.44 13.52 -13.23
C GLU A 12 13.92 14.33 -14.43
N THR A 13 12.65 14.11 -14.81
CA THR A 13 12.01 14.89 -15.89
C THR A 13 11.96 16.40 -15.58
N CYS A 14 11.66 16.77 -14.33
CA CYS A 14 11.67 18.18 -13.91
C CYS A 14 13.07 18.80 -13.98
N ARG A 15 14.12 18.03 -13.66
CA ARG A 15 15.52 18.45 -13.74
C ARG A 15 15.95 18.72 -15.18
N GLU A 16 15.65 17.80 -16.10
CA GLU A 16 15.93 17.95 -17.52
C GLU A 16 15.23 19.18 -18.13
N SER A 17 13.96 19.38 -17.78
CA SER A 17 13.19 20.54 -18.23
C SER A 17 13.79 21.86 -17.72
N ARG A 18 14.18 21.92 -16.43
CA ARG A 18 14.87 23.09 -15.86
C ARG A 18 16.19 23.37 -16.57
N ASP A 19 17.00 22.35 -16.80
CA ASP A 19 18.34 22.50 -17.39
C ASP A 19 18.24 23.00 -18.85
N SER A 20 17.27 22.51 -19.61
CA SER A 20 16.97 23.00 -20.96
C SER A 20 16.46 24.45 -20.97
N ILE A 21 15.54 24.81 -20.06
CA ILE A 21 15.01 26.17 -19.93
C ILE A 21 16.11 27.15 -19.50
N SER A 22 16.99 26.75 -18.58
CA SER A 22 18.10 27.58 -18.09
C SER A 22 19.17 27.80 -19.17
N GLN A 23 19.44 26.80 -20.02
CA GLN A 23 20.32 26.97 -21.17
C GLN A 23 19.72 27.87 -22.26
N ARG A 24 18.40 27.78 -22.50
CA ARG A 24 17.73 28.53 -23.58
C ARG A 24 17.34 29.95 -23.18
N PHE A 25 17.04 30.18 -21.90
CA PHE A 25 16.56 31.46 -21.35
C PHE A 25 17.22 31.79 -20.00
N PRO A 26 18.52 32.09 -19.99
CA PRO A 26 19.26 32.43 -18.76
C PRO A 26 18.67 33.69 -18.10
N GLU A 27 18.64 33.73 -16.77
CA GLU A 27 18.16 34.88 -15.96
C GLU A 27 16.71 35.33 -16.25
N SER A 28 15.91 34.51 -16.94
CA SER A 28 14.50 34.79 -17.22
C SER A 28 13.61 34.36 -16.05
N GLY A 29 12.43 34.99 -15.91
CA GLY A 29 11.41 34.57 -14.95
C GLY A 29 10.97 33.10 -15.11
N LEU A 30 11.12 32.55 -16.32
CA LEU A 30 10.88 31.14 -16.63
C LEU A 30 11.92 30.21 -16.02
N SER A 31 13.20 30.60 -15.97
CA SER A 31 14.25 29.82 -15.30
C SER A 31 14.04 29.78 -13.78
N ARG A 32 13.54 30.88 -13.19
CA ARG A 32 13.17 30.94 -11.77
C ARG A 32 11.96 30.05 -11.46
N LEU A 33 10.90 30.12 -12.27
CA LEU A 33 9.72 29.23 -12.17
C LEU A 33 10.09 27.74 -12.32
N ALA A 34 10.97 27.39 -13.27
CA ALA A 34 11.41 26.01 -13.45
C ALA A 34 12.20 25.49 -12.23
N SER A 35 12.96 26.36 -11.57
CA SER A 35 13.68 26.02 -10.34
C SER A 35 12.73 25.84 -9.14
N GLU A 36 11.69 26.67 -9.05
CA GLU A 36 10.66 26.54 -8.02
C GLU A 36 9.82 25.26 -8.21
N LEU A 37 9.46 24.95 -9.46
CA LEU A 37 8.79 23.69 -9.81
C LEU A 37 9.61 22.47 -9.39
N LEU A 38 10.92 22.47 -9.66
CA LEU A 38 11.82 21.38 -9.22
C LEU A 38 11.84 21.24 -7.69
N SER A 39 11.92 22.35 -6.95
CA SER A 39 11.90 22.34 -5.49
C SER A 39 10.59 21.76 -4.94
N VAL A 40 9.44 22.13 -5.51
CA VAL A 40 8.13 21.59 -5.11
C VAL A 40 8.03 20.10 -5.45
N SER A 41 8.53 19.68 -6.61
CA SER A 41 8.57 18.26 -7.01
C SER A 41 9.47 17.43 -6.09
N GLU A 42 10.64 17.95 -5.68
CA GLU A 42 11.54 17.28 -4.74
C GLU A 42 10.90 17.14 -3.34
N GLN A 43 10.20 18.18 -2.86
CA GLN A 43 9.43 18.12 -1.61
C GLN A 43 8.27 17.11 -1.68
N ALA A 44 7.53 17.08 -2.79
CA ALA A 44 6.44 16.14 -3.01
C ALA A 44 6.94 14.69 -3.12
N ALA A 45 8.11 14.48 -3.73
CA ALA A 45 8.77 13.17 -3.79
C ALA A 45 9.21 12.72 -2.38
N GLY A 46 9.82 13.60 -1.59
CA GLY A 46 10.20 13.29 -0.20
C GLY A 46 9.00 12.96 0.70
N LEU A 47 7.88 13.67 0.55
CA LEU A 47 6.63 13.36 1.25
C LEU A 47 6.02 12.03 0.78
N SER A 48 6.05 11.74 -0.52
CA SER A 48 5.60 10.44 -1.05
C SER A 48 6.46 9.29 -0.56
N GLU A 49 7.78 9.45 -0.51
CA GLU A 49 8.73 8.48 0.06
C GLU A 49 8.41 8.22 1.54
N TRP A 50 8.15 9.28 2.31
CA TRP A 50 7.75 9.18 3.72
C TRP A 50 6.41 8.46 3.90
N LEU A 51 5.41 8.77 3.06
CA LEU A 51 4.10 8.11 3.08
C LEU A 51 4.14 6.67 2.55
N SER A 52 5.05 6.39 1.62
CA SER A 52 5.24 5.07 1.01
C SER A 52 5.92 4.09 1.97
N ARG A 53 6.52 4.58 3.07
CA ARG A 53 7.11 3.70 4.08
C ARG A 53 6.03 2.74 4.58
N PRO A 54 6.22 1.43 4.35
CA PRO A 54 5.21 0.44 4.71
C PRO A 54 4.98 0.51 6.21
N HIS A 55 3.70 0.67 6.61
CA HIS A 55 3.29 0.64 8.01
C HIS A 55 3.42 -0.79 8.56
N LEU A 56 4.66 -1.22 8.81
CA LEU A 56 5.01 -2.50 9.43
C LEU A 56 4.27 -2.75 10.76
N PRO A 57 4.09 -1.75 11.65
CA PRO A 57 3.32 -1.95 12.88
C PRO A 57 1.86 -2.31 12.60
N LEU A 58 1.24 -1.64 11.62
CA LEU A 58 -0.16 -1.87 11.25
C LEU A 58 -0.36 -3.29 10.69
N ARG A 59 0.59 -3.77 9.88
CA ARG A 59 0.57 -5.15 9.38
C ARG A 59 0.79 -6.16 10.50
N ALA A 60 1.62 -5.86 11.50
CA ALA A 60 1.84 -6.72 12.66
C ALA A 60 0.55 -6.84 13.51
N PHE A 61 -0.14 -5.73 13.77
CA PHE A 61 -1.44 -5.77 14.49
C PHE A 61 -2.50 -6.55 13.72
N ALA A 62 -2.60 -6.36 12.40
CA ALA A 62 -3.51 -7.15 11.56
C ALA A 62 -3.18 -8.64 11.63
N GLY A 63 -1.89 -9.01 11.56
CA GLY A 63 -1.46 -10.41 11.70
C GLY A 63 -1.77 -11.02 13.07
N LEU A 64 -1.59 -10.25 14.14
CA LEU A 64 -1.96 -10.66 15.50
C LEU A 64 -3.47 -10.90 15.63
N GLY A 65 -4.30 -10.04 15.04
CA GLY A 65 -5.75 -10.21 15.02
C GLY A 65 -6.17 -11.51 14.33
N ILE A 66 -5.61 -11.78 13.14
CA ILE A 66 -5.87 -13.03 12.41
C ILE A 66 -5.44 -14.24 13.23
N LEU A 67 -4.27 -14.19 13.87
CA LEU A 67 -3.77 -15.29 14.70
C LEU A 67 -4.69 -15.54 15.90
N ALA A 68 -5.16 -14.48 16.56
CA ALA A 68 -6.10 -14.60 17.67
C ALA A 68 -7.43 -15.26 17.23
N GLU A 69 -7.96 -14.87 16.07
CA GLU A 69 -9.17 -15.48 15.52
C GLU A 69 -8.99 -16.97 15.22
N LEU A 70 -7.85 -17.36 14.65
CA LEU A 70 -7.54 -18.77 14.40
C LEU A 70 -7.47 -19.57 15.70
N ILE A 71 -6.84 -19.04 16.76
CA ILE A 71 -6.76 -19.70 18.06
C ILE A 71 -8.17 -19.94 18.62
N ILE A 72 -9.03 -18.92 18.58
CA ILE A 72 -10.42 -19.03 19.06
C ILE A 72 -11.15 -20.13 18.29
N VAL A 73 -11.05 -20.16 16.96
CA VAL A 73 -11.70 -21.19 16.12
C VAL A 73 -11.20 -22.59 16.49
N VAL A 74 -9.89 -22.77 16.67
CA VAL A 74 -9.31 -24.05 17.06
C VAL A 74 -9.77 -24.47 18.46
N GLU A 75 -9.77 -23.57 19.43
CA GLU A 75 -10.24 -23.86 20.78
C GLU A 75 -11.71 -24.26 20.80
N VAL A 76 -12.55 -23.54 20.05
CA VAL A 76 -13.98 -23.87 19.90
C VAL A 76 -14.12 -25.26 19.29
N LEU A 77 -13.36 -25.60 18.24
CA LEU A 77 -13.41 -26.91 17.59
C LEU A 77 -12.97 -28.05 18.52
N LEU A 78 -11.96 -27.82 19.38
CA LEU A 78 -11.46 -28.82 20.33
C LEU A 78 -12.36 -28.97 21.56
N ASN A 79 -12.97 -27.89 22.05
CA ASN A 79 -13.83 -27.89 23.23
C ASN A 79 -15.28 -28.28 22.91
N LEU A 80 -15.74 -28.07 21.68
CA LEU A 80 -16.87 -28.83 21.20
C LEU A 80 -16.43 -30.29 21.15
N LYS A 81 -16.84 -31.06 22.17
CA LYS A 81 -17.13 -32.48 22.00
C LYS A 81 -18.23 -32.56 20.93
N MET A 82 -17.84 -32.39 19.66
CA MET A 82 -18.59 -32.85 18.50
C MET A 82 -18.80 -34.33 18.77
N ARG A 83 -19.94 -34.68 19.39
CA ARG A 83 -20.58 -35.94 19.08
C ARG A 83 -20.91 -35.78 17.60
N PRO A 84 -20.11 -36.34 16.69
CA PRO A 84 -20.47 -36.30 15.29
C PRO A 84 -21.61 -37.30 15.22
N THR A 85 -22.83 -36.82 15.42
CA THR A 85 -24.02 -37.62 15.22
C THR A 85 -24.05 -37.84 13.71
N PHE A 86 -23.47 -38.97 13.28
CA PHE A 86 -23.38 -39.44 11.89
C PHE A 86 -24.73 -39.49 11.15
N THR A 87 -25.83 -39.15 11.84
CA THR A 87 -27.21 -39.08 11.34
C THR A 87 -27.48 -37.86 10.44
N SER A 88 -26.78 -36.72 10.59
CA SER A 88 -27.17 -35.48 9.90
C SER A 88 -27.01 -35.49 8.37
N ILE A 89 -25.99 -36.19 7.83
CA ILE A 89 -25.81 -36.31 6.38
C ILE A 89 -26.76 -37.37 5.80
N ALA A 90 -27.07 -38.43 6.56
CA ALA A 90 -27.99 -39.47 6.15
C ALA A 90 -29.46 -38.99 6.13
N GLU A 91 -29.87 -38.16 7.10
CA GLU A 91 -31.20 -37.54 7.12
C GLU A 91 -31.39 -36.52 6.00
N PHE A 92 -30.35 -35.75 5.65
CA PHE A 92 -30.40 -34.80 4.53
C PHE A 92 -30.58 -35.51 3.17
N LEU A 93 -30.05 -36.74 3.03
CA LEU A 93 -30.19 -37.56 1.83
C LEU A 93 -31.45 -38.44 1.82
N GLN A 94 -32.06 -38.71 2.97
CA GLN A 94 -33.32 -39.46 3.08
C GLN A 94 -34.57 -38.58 2.97
N GLY A 95 -34.40 -37.25 3.04
CA GLY A 95 -35.47 -36.26 2.94
C GLY A 95 -35.79 -35.76 1.52
N SER A 96 -35.17 -36.31 0.46
CA SER A 96 -35.47 -35.97 -0.94
C SER A 96 -36.15 -37.12 -1.68
#